data_AF-A0A0X3YC54-F1
#
_entry.id   AF-A0A0X3YC54-F1
#
_cell.length_a   1.000
_cell.length_b   1.000
_cell.length_c   1.000
_cell.angle_alpha   90.00
_cell.angle_beta   90.00
_cell.angle_gamma   90.00
#
_symmetry.space_group_name_H-M   'P 1'
#
loop_
_entity.id
_entity.type
_entity.pdbx_description
1 polymer ?
#
loop_
_entity_poly.entity_id
_entity_poly.type
_entity_poly.pdbx_seq_one_letter_code
_entity_poly.pdbx_strand_id
1 'polypeptide(L)'
;MQLFLVYIGGTAPGANIELHDVRFVAAQRIEDTYSLLCQQWFGTVKGLHIDSYMQINHIDGYSVSLHNEPQPGSNKLYFVNFGGYYPDKIAEQHDFMLCVATSAAEAKAKAKQQLLTDADSQHKDDLLQLDDCFALEQLQGLYIHLHSSGQSQPMRPDWSGYQIIG
;
A
#
# COMPACT_ATOMS: atom_id res chain seq x y z
N MET A 1 -14.18 -10.17 7.59
CA MET A 1 -13.65 -9.14 6.67
C MET A 1 -12.18 -8.98 6.97
N GLN A 2 -11.36 -8.99 5.93
CA GLN A 2 -9.91 -8.93 5.99
C GLN A 2 -9.47 -7.73 5.17
N LEU A 3 -8.39 -7.08 5.59
CA LEU A 3 -7.78 -5.99 4.85
C LEU A 3 -6.63 -6.54 3.99
N PHE A 4 -6.62 -6.21 2.71
CA PHE A 4 -5.56 -6.61 1.77
C PHE A 4 -4.83 -5.38 1.24
N LEU A 5 -3.50 -5.50 1.13
CA LEU A 5 -2.68 -4.71 0.22
C LEU A 5 -2.54 -5.53 -1.07
N VAL A 6 -2.93 -4.98 -2.21
CA VAL A 6 -2.88 -5.63 -3.52
C VAL A 6 -2.04 -4.81 -4.47
N TYR A 7 -1.03 -5.42 -5.07
CA TYR A 7 -0.22 -4.81 -6.13
C TYR A 7 -0.78 -5.27 -7.48
N ILE A 8 -1.27 -4.31 -8.26
CA ILE A 8 -1.94 -4.56 -9.54
C ILE A 8 -1.18 -3.92 -10.69
N GLY A 9 -1.15 -4.60 -11.83
CA GLY A 9 -0.49 -4.18 -13.05
C GLY A 9 -1.47 -4.06 -14.21
N GLY A 10 -1.22 -3.11 -15.11
CA GLY A 10 -2.07 -2.90 -16.28
C GLY A 10 -1.57 -1.79 -17.19
N THR A 11 -2.37 -1.42 -18.19
CA THR A 11 -2.05 -0.32 -19.10
C THR A 11 -3.06 0.82 -18.97
N ALA A 12 -2.66 2.04 -19.35
CA ALA A 12 -3.54 3.19 -19.44
C ALA A 12 -3.33 3.91 -20.78
N PRO A 13 -4.33 4.61 -21.33
CA PRO A 13 -4.17 5.36 -22.57
C PRO A 13 -2.96 6.32 -22.53
N GLY A 14 -2.06 6.17 -23.50
CA GLY A 14 -0.83 6.97 -23.59
C GLY A 14 0.38 6.40 -22.84
N ALA A 15 0.21 5.36 -22.03
CA ALA A 15 1.33 4.67 -21.41
C ALA A 15 2.09 3.82 -22.45
N ASN A 16 3.41 4.00 -22.53
CA ASN A 16 4.27 3.20 -23.42
C ASN A 16 4.63 1.84 -22.81
N ILE A 17 4.60 1.75 -21.49
CA ILE A 17 4.90 0.55 -20.70
C ILE A 17 3.75 0.28 -19.74
N GLU A 18 3.79 -0.89 -19.14
CA GLU A 18 2.90 -1.28 -18.07
C GLU A 18 3.05 -0.37 -16.85
N LEU A 19 1.93 -0.09 -16.19
CA LEU A 19 1.82 0.71 -14.98
C LEU A 19 1.38 -0.20 -13.84
N HIS A 20 1.83 0.13 -12.64
CA HIS A 20 1.46 -0.60 -11.43
C HIS A 20 0.93 0.38 -10.38
N ASP A 21 0.05 -0.12 -9.50
CA ASP A 21 -0.49 0.63 -8.38
C ASP A 21 -0.70 -0.29 -7.16
N VAL A 22 -0.75 0.31 -5.97
CA VAL A 22 -1.08 -0.36 -4.72
C VAL A 22 -2.52 -0.04 -4.35
N ARG A 23 -3.35 -1.06 -4.14
CA ARG A 23 -4.74 -0.92 -3.68
C ARG A 23 -4.91 -1.50 -2.28
N PHE A 24 -5.72 -0.81 -1.49
CA PHE A 24 -6.22 -1.32 -0.20
C PHE A 24 -7.69 -1.69 -0.34
N VAL A 25 -8.01 -2.94 -0.04
CA VAL A 25 -9.38 -3.48 -0.19
C VAL A 25 -9.75 -4.38 0.98
N ALA A 26 -11.01 -4.30 1.40
CA ALA A 26 -11.61 -5.14 2.42
C ALA A 26 -12.46 -6.25 1.77
N ALA A 27 -12.20 -7.51 2.09
CA ALA A 27 -12.99 -8.63 1.58
C ALA A 27 -12.94 -9.86 2.51
N GLN A 28 -13.79 -10.87 2.27
CA GLN A 28 -13.67 -12.15 2.99
C GLN A 28 -12.60 -13.04 2.36
N ARG A 29 -12.41 -12.94 1.05
CA ARG A 29 -11.33 -13.59 0.29
C ARG A 29 -10.77 -12.63 -0.74
N ILE A 30 -9.55 -12.88 -1.21
CA ILE A 30 -8.93 -12.05 -2.25
C ILE A 30 -9.78 -12.04 -3.54
N GLU A 31 -10.43 -13.15 -3.91
CA GLU A 31 -11.23 -13.23 -5.14
C GLU A 31 -12.48 -12.34 -5.10
N ASP A 32 -13.00 -12.06 -3.90
CA ASP A 32 -14.16 -11.17 -3.72
C ASP A 32 -13.79 -9.69 -4.01
N THR A 33 -12.50 -9.38 -4.14
CA THR A 33 -12.01 -8.01 -4.41
C THR A 33 -11.99 -7.66 -5.90
N TYR A 34 -12.06 -8.64 -6.81
CA TYR A 34 -11.71 -8.44 -8.23
C TYR A 34 -12.56 -7.38 -8.92
N SER A 35 -13.89 -7.41 -8.70
CA SER A 35 -14.78 -6.40 -9.29
C SER A 35 -14.49 -4.99 -8.78
N LEU A 36 -14.13 -4.85 -7.50
CA LEU A 36 -13.77 -3.56 -6.91
C LEU A 36 -12.42 -3.07 -7.45
N LEU A 37 -11.43 -3.95 -7.57
CA LEU A 37 -10.13 -3.63 -8.16
C LEU A 37 -10.27 -3.14 -9.60
N CYS A 38 -11.11 -3.80 -10.41
CA CYS A 38 -11.41 -3.36 -11.78
C CYS A 38 -12.07 -1.97 -11.81
N GLN A 39 -12.99 -1.69 -10.89
CA GLN A 39 -13.64 -0.37 -10.80
C GLN A 39 -12.69 0.74 -10.33
N GLN A 40 -11.71 0.37 -9.51
CA GLN A 40 -10.73 1.27 -8.92
C GLN A 40 -9.56 1.59 -9.85
N TRP A 41 -9.26 0.70 -10.80
CA TRP A 41 -8.16 0.87 -11.73
C TRP A 41 -8.39 2.10 -12.62
N PHE A 42 -7.40 2.99 -12.67
CA PHE A 42 -7.49 4.24 -13.43
C PHE A 42 -7.29 4.05 -14.94
N GLY A 43 -6.70 2.92 -15.34
CA GLY A 43 -6.34 2.63 -16.72
C GLY A 43 -7.38 1.79 -17.47
N THR A 44 -6.90 1.07 -18.48
CA THR A 44 -7.69 0.11 -19.25
C THR A 44 -7.93 -1.14 -18.41
N VAL A 45 -9.19 -1.51 -18.18
CA VAL A 45 -9.56 -2.71 -17.41
C VAL A 45 -9.13 -3.99 -18.12
N LYS A 46 -9.23 -4.04 -19.46
CA LYS A 46 -8.83 -5.22 -20.23
C LYS A 46 -7.35 -5.53 -20.01
N GLY A 47 -7.06 -6.71 -19.45
CA GLY A 47 -5.70 -7.15 -19.14
C GLY A 47 -5.17 -6.64 -17.80
N LEU A 48 -6.02 -6.01 -16.98
CA LEU A 48 -5.71 -5.72 -15.58
C LEU A 48 -5.42 -7.04 -14.86
N HIS A 49 -4.36 -7.07 -14.07
CA HIS A 49 -3.94 -8.26 -13.35
C HIS A 49 -3.42 -7.92 -11.95
N ILE A 50 -3.42 -8.94 -11.09
CA ILE A 50 -2.80 -8.91 -9.77
C ILE A 50 -1.43 -9.56 -9.89
N ASP A 51 -0.39 -8.87 -9.46
CA ASP A 51 0.97 -9.39 -9.39
C ASP A 51 1.30 -9.94 -8.00
N SER A 52 0.74 -9.33 -6.96
CA SER A 52 0.85 -9.86 -5.60
C SER A 52 -0.21 -9.30 -4.67
N TYR A 53 -0.42 -9.97 -3.54
CA TYR A 53 -1.20 -9.43 -2.44
C TYR A 53 -0.70 -9.93 -1.09
N MET A 54 -1.05 -9.21 -0.04
CA MET A 54 -0.81 -9.56 1.36
C MET A 54 -2.03 -9.18 2.19
N GLN A 55 -2.50 -10.12 3.01
CA GLN A 55 -3.43 -9.82 4.09
C GLN A 55 -2.71 -9.06 5.21
N ILE A 56 -3.25 -7.91 5.60
CA ILE A 56 -2.69 -7.06 6.66
C ILE A 56 -3.26 -7.50 8.00
N ASN A 57 -2.47 -8.22 8.80
CA ASN A 57 -2.86 -8.72 10.12
C ASN A 57 -2.14 -8.01 11.26
N HIS A 58 -0.83 -7.80 11.15
CA HIS A 58 -0.03 -7.23 12.23
C HIS A 58 1.05 -6.26 11.72
N ILE A 59 1.04 -5.01 12.17
CA ILE A 59 2.03 -3.98 11.80
C ILE A 59 2.52 -3.29 13.07
N ASP A 60 3.84 -3.14 13.23
CA ASP A 60 4.49 -2.41 14.34
C ASP A 60 4.00 -2.78 15.76
N GLY A 61 3.72 -4.06 16.02
CA GLY A 61 3.23 -4.52 17.32
C GLY A 61 1.70 -4.42 17.48
N TYR A 62 0.96 -4.00 16.46
CA TYR A 62 -0.49 -3.87 16.49
C TYR A 62 -1.15 -4.90 15.57
N SER A 63 -2.19 -5.57 16.08
CA SER A 63 -3.13 -6.29 15.24
C SER A 63 -4.05 -5.30 14.53
N VAL A 64 -4.33 -5.56 13.25
CA VAL A 64 -5.14 -4.75 12.36
C VAL A 64 -6.49 -5.43 12.16
N SER A 65 -7.58 -4.70 12.37
CA SER A 65 -8.93 -5.22 12.16
C SER A 65 -9.85 -4.14 11.58
N LEU A 66 -11.01 -4.56 11.05
CA LEU A 66 -11.98 -3.69 10.40
C LEU A 66 -13.29 -3.66 11.19
N HIS A 67 -13.83 -2.48 11.47
CA HIS A 67 -15.07 -2.27 12.23
C HIS A 67 -15.96 -1.21 11.60
N ASN A 68 -17.23 -1.17 12.00
CA ASN A 68 -18.20 -0.19 11.47
C ASN A 68 -18.08 1.20 12.09
N GLU A 69 -17.37 1.32 13.22
CA GLU A 69 -17.24 2.56 13.98
C GLU A 69 -15.77 3.01 14.01
N PRO A 70 -15.48 4.32 14.10
CA PRO A 70 -14.11 4.81 14.17
C PRO A 70 -13.39 4.36 15.45
N GLN A 71 -12.09 4.10 15.35
CA GLN A 71 -11.26 3.86 16.53
C GLN A 71 -10.91 5.17 17.25
N PRO A 72 -11.11 5.27 18.58
CA PRO A 72 -10.53 6.35 19.36
C PRO A 72 -9.01 6.17 19.48
N GLY A 73 -8.24 7.23 19.23
CA GLY A 73 -6.79 7.26 19.42
C GLY A 73 -6.06 8.08 18.38
N SER A 74 -4.77 8.32 18.62
CA SER A 74 -3.89 9.04 17.71
C SER A 74 -3.16 8.13 16.72
N ASN A 75 -2.97 6.85 17.06
CA ASN A 75 -2.26 5.89 16.22
C ASN A 75 -3.11 5.50 15.03
N LYS A 76 -2.52 5.56 13.84
CA LYS A 76 -3.13 5.16 12.57
C LYS A 76 -2.17 4.25 11.81
N LEU A 77 -2.74 3.41 10.95
CA LEU A 77 -1.97 2.64 9.99
C LEU A 77 -1.63 3.58 8.82
N TYR A 78 -0.36 3.73 8.49
CA TYR A 78 0.11 4.53 7.38
C TYR A 78 0.67 3.64 6.29
N PHE A 79 0.32 3.94 5.04
CA PHE A 79 1.08 3.54 3.88
C PHE A 79 2.08 4.63 3.54
N VAL A 80 3.32 4.25 3.22
CA VAL A 80 4.37 5.16 2.75
C VAL A 80 5.02 4.55 1.52
N ASN A 81 4.85 5.20 0.37
CA ASN A 81 5.64 5.02 -0.84
C ASN A 81 6.84 5.98 -0.78
N PHE A 82 8.03 5.50 -1.16
CA PHE A 82 9.27 6.22 -0.98
C PHE A 82 10.18 6.04 -2.19
N GLY A 83 10.64 7.16 -2.74
CA GLY A 83 11.45 7.23 -3.95
C GLY A 83 12.94 7.34 -3.65
N GLY A 84 13.75 6.82 -4.57
CA GLY A 84 15.20 6.89 -4.47
C GLY A 84 15.90 6.74 -5.81
N TYR A 85 16.96 7.52 -5.99
CA TYR A 85 17.84 7.46 -7.16
C TYR A 85 19.13 6.71 -6.86
N TYR A 86 19.58 5.94 -7.85
CA TYR A 86 20.83 5.19 -7.85
C TYR A 86 21.65 5.57 -9.09
N PRO A 87 22.99 5.62 -9.01
CA PRO A 87 23.84 6.15 -10.08
C PRO A 87 23.89 5.24 -11.32
N ASP A 88 23.57 3.96 -11.15
CA ASP A 88 23.61 2.93 -12.19
C ASP A 88 22.21 2.54 -12.71
N LYS A 89 21.16 3.28 -12.32
CA LYS A 89 19.78 3.03 -12.75
C LYS A 89 19.20 4.21 -13.53
N ILE A 90 18.54 3.90 -14.66
CA ILE A 90 17.88 4.90 -15.50
C ILE A 90 16.59 5.42 -14.84
N ALA A 91 15.81 4.50 -14.26
CA ALA A 91 14.54 4.82 -13.63
C ALA A 91 14.73 5.05 -12.13
N GLU A 92 13.96 5.99 -11.59
CA GLU A 92 13.75 6.09 -10.16
C GLU A 92 13.24 4.77 -9.58
N GLN A 93 13.71 4.42 -8.39
CA GLN A 93 13.27 3.24 -7.68
C GLN A 93 12.29 3.65 -6.59
N HIS A 94 11.23 2.88 -6.46
CA HIS A 94 10.26 3.05 -5.40
C HIS A 94 10.22 1.79 -4.54
N ASP A 95 10.11 1.99 -3.24
CA ASP A 95 9.79 0.96 -2.27
C ASP A 95 8.71 1.49 -1.33
N PHE A 96 7.95 0.61 -0.70
CA PHE A 96 6.86 1.02 0.16
C PHE A 96 6.74 0.16 1.41
N MET A 97 6.20 0.76 2.45
CA MET A 97 5.96 0.09 3.71
C MET A 97 4.62 0.46 4.32
N LEU A 98 4.20 -0.37 5.27
CA LEU A 98 3.17 -0.04 6.25
C LEU A 98 3.84 0.22 7.60
N CYS A 99 3.40 1.25 8.31
CA CYS A 99 3.81 1.49 9.70
C CYS A 99 2.65 2.04 10.53
N VAL A 100 2.74 1.89 11.85
CA VAL A 100 1.82 2.58 12.78
C VAL A 100 2.48 3.86 13.26
N ALA A 101 1.81 4.99 13.12
CA ALA A 101 2.33 6.28 13.55
C ALA A 101 1.22 7.19 14.07
N THR A 102 1.59 8.26 14.77
CA THR A 102 0.68 9.31 15.24
C THR A 102 0.49 10.44 14.23
N SER A 103 1.36 10.52 13.22
CA SER A 103 1.34 11.54 12.19
C SER A 103 2.02 11.07 10.91
N ALA A 104 1.71 11.72 9.78
CA ALA A 104 2.41 11.49 8.52
C ALA A 104 3.91 11.85 8.60
N ALA A 105 4.29 12.84 9.41
CA ALA A 105 5.68 13.21 9.62
C ALA A 105 6.48 12.08 10.30
N GLU A 106 5.90 11.45 11.31
CA GLU A 106 6.49 10.28 11.97
C GLU A 106 6.58 9.08 11.02
N ALA A 107 5.51 8.79 10.26
CA ALA A 107 5.51 7.72 9.25
C ALA A 107 6.62 7.91 8.20
N LYS A 108 6.76 9.13 7.66
CA LYS A 108 7.84 9.50 6.72
C LYS A 108 9.22 9.34 7.34
N ALA A 109 9.40 9.72 8.61
CA ALA A 109 10.66 9.57 9.32
C ALA A 109 11.05 8.09 9.48
N LYS A 110 10.07 7.21 9.77
CA LYS A 110 10.28 5.75 9.82
C LYS A 110 10.67 5.19 8.45
N ALA A 111 9.96 5.57 7.39
CA ALA A 111 10.25 5.12 6.03
C ALA A 111 11.66 5.49 5.60
N LYS A 112 12.08 6.75 5.83
CA LYS A 112 13.44 7.21 5.51
C LYS A 112 14.55 6.38 6.17
N GLN A 113 14.30 5.85 7.36
CA GLN A 113 15.27 5.02 8.10
C GLN A 113 15.34 3.57 7.62
N GLN A 114 14.33 3.10 6.87
CA GLN A 114 14.17 1.68 6.53
C GLN A 114 14.21 1.41 5.02
N LEU A 115 13.71 2.33 4.20
CA LEU A 115 13.56 2.17 2.77
C LEU A 115 14.70 2.86 2.02
N LEU A 116 15.21 2.17 1.00
CA LEU A 116 16.20 2.72 0.06
C LEU A 116 17.39 3.40 0.76
N THR A 117 17.88 2.82 1.86
CA THR A 117 18.93 3.42 2.72
C THR A 117 20.30 3.51 2.05
N ASP A 118 20.45 2.82 0.93
CA ASP A 118 21.62 2.77 0.07
C ASP A 118 21.48 3.64 -1.19
N ALA A 119 20.37 4.37 -1.35
CA ALA A 119 20.18 5.31 -2.46
C ALA A 119 21.04 6.56 -2.30
N ASP A 120 21.57 7.09 -3.41
CA ASP A 120 22.35 8.33 -3.43
C ASP A 120 21.49 9.55 -3.05
N SER A 121 20.22 9.52 -3.44
CA SER A 121 19.23 10.53 -3.09
C SER A 121 17.92 9.86 -2.73
N GLN A 122 17.64 9.83 -1.43
CA GLN A 122 16.33 9.52 -0.87
C GLN A 122 15.43 10.75 -0.93
N HIS A 123 14.22 10.63 -1.47
CA HIS A 123 13.24 11.70 -1.39
C HIS A 123 11.82 11.15 -1.29
N LYS A 124 10.91 12.05 -0.92
CA LYS A 124 9.51 11.90 -1.28
C LYS A 124 9.25 12.83 -2.46
N ASP A 125 8.37 12.46 -3.37
CA ASP A 125 7.93 13.35 -4.44
C ASP A 125 7.17 14.53 -3.84
N ASP A 126 7.90 15.61 -3.57
CA ASP A 126 7.43 16.80 -2.85
C ASP A 126 6.79 17.85 -3.79
N LEU A 127 6.59 17.50 -5.06
CA LEU A 127 6.27 18.48 -6.11
C LEU A 127 4.77 18.74 -6.28
N LEU A 128 3.87 17.88 -5.79
CA LEU A 128 2.42 18.08 -5.83
C LEU A 128 1.76 17.43 -4.60
N GLN A 129 0.60 17.93 -4.16
CA GLN A 129 -0.18 17.46 -3.00
C GLN A 129 -0.71 16.00 -3.06
N LEU A 130 -0.11 15.13 -3.90
CA LEU A 130 -0.21 13.69 -3.71
C LEU A 130 0.83 13.30 -2.65
N ASP A 131 0.41 13.28 -1.39
CA ASP A 131 1.25 12.67 -0.35
C ASP A 131 1.30 11.16 -0.61
N ASP A 132 2.45 10.66 -1.07
CA ASP A 132 2.84 9.24 -1.08
C ASP A 132 2.88 8.60 0.32
N CYS A 133 2.40 9.31 1.34
CA CYS A 133 2.25 8.86 2.71
C CYS A 133 0.87 9.26 3.24
N PHE A 134 -0.03 8.30 3.39
CA PHE A 134 -1.38 8.56 3.88
C PHE A 134 -1.82 7.57 4.95
N ALA A 135 -2.71 8.04 5.82
CA ALA A 135 -3.33 7.19 6.84
C ALA A 135 -4.46 6.37 6.21
N LEU A 136 -4.41 5.06 6.41
CA LEU A 136 -5.51 4.15 6.13
C LEU A 136 -6.49 4.23 7.32
N GLU A 137 -7.44 5.15 7.25
CA GLU A 137 -8.43 5.36 8.30
C GLU A 137 -9.72 4.58 8.04
N GLN A 138 -10.21 4.65 6.81
CA GLN A 138 -11.47 4.05 6.40
C GLN A 138 -11.40 3.59 4.94
N LEU A 139 -11.96 2.43 4.65
CA LEU A 139 -12.21 1.95 3.29
C LEU A 139 -13.50 1.14 3.25
N GLN A 140 -14.28 1.29 2.17
CA GLN A 140 -15.53 0.56 1.97
C GLN A 140 -16.50 0.69 3.16
N GLY A 141 -16.53 1.86 3.81
CA GLY A 141 -17.36 2.14 4.99
C GLY A 141 -16.81 1.56 6.31
N LEU A 142 -15.74 0.76 6.27
CA LEU A 142 -15.13 0.15 7.45
C LEU A 142 -13.92 0.94 7.92
N TYR A 143 -13.82 1.12 9.23
CA TYR A 143 -12.72 1.79 9.90
C TYR A 143 -11.64 0.79 10.29
N ILE A 144 -10.38 1.21 10.16
CA ILE A 144 -9.24 0.43 10.60
C ILE A 144 -9.01 0.61 12.09
N HIS A 145 -8.95 -0.51 12.79
CA HIS A 145 -8.64 -0.58 14.21
C HIS A 145 -7.29 -1.22 14.44
N LEU A 146 -6.53 -0.65 15.37
CA LEU A 146 -5.22 -1.07 15.84
C LEU A 146 -5.31 -1.45 17.31
N HIS A 147 -5.10 -2.73 17.61
CA HIS A 147 -5.02 -3.23 18.99
C HIS A 147 -3.61 -3.71 19.28
N SER A 148 -3.05 -3.32 20.42
CA SER A 148 -1.73 -3.79 20.84
C SER A 148 -1.72 -5.32 20.90
N SER A 149 -0.76 -5.91 20.20
CA SER A 149 -0.59 -7.37 20.09
C SER A 149 0.84 -7.82 20.41
N GLY A 150 1.82 -6.92 20.32
CA GLY A 150 3.25 -7.25 20.43
C GLY A 150 3.81 -8.00 19.22
N GLN A 151 2.99 -8.22 18.20
CA GLN A 151 3.34 -8.95 16.98
C GLN A 151 3.44 -8.02 15.78
N SER A 152 4.33 -8.34 14.85
CA SER A 152 4.45 -7.69 13.54
C SER A 152 4.62 -8.76 12.47
N GLN A 153 4.14 -8.48 11.26
CA GLN A 153 4.37 -9.31 10.09
C GLN A 153 5.39 -8.63 9.15
N PRO A 154 6.20 -9.41 8.41
CA PRO A 154 7.02 -8.85 7.34
C PRO A 154 6.12 -8.36 6.18
N MET A 155 6.58 -7.35 5.44
CA MET A 155 6.02 -6.93 4.15
C MET A 155 6.33 -8.00 3.08
N ARG A 156 5.72 -9.18 3.21
CA ARG A 156 5.90 -10.33 2.32
C ARG A 156 4.54 -10.74 1.75
N PRO A 157 4.41 -10.92 0.43
CA PRO A 157 3.14 -11.33 -0.15
C PRO A 157 2.75 -12.74 0.28
N ASP A 158 1.45 -12.94 0.50
CA ASP A 158 0.85 -14.27 0.67
C ASP A 158 0.88 -15.04 -0.65
N TRP A 159 0.77 -14.31 -1.76
CA TRP A 159 0.90 -14.81 -3.12
C TRP A 159 1.51 -13.75 -4.03
N SER A 160 2.36 -14.20 -4.96
CA SER A 160 2.84 -13.41 -6.09
C SER A 160 2.86 -14.26 -7.37
N GLY A 161 2.62 -13.61 -8.51
CA GLY A 161 2.48 -14.27 -9.81
C GLY A 161 1.90 -13.32 -10.83
N TYR A 162 1.07 -13.83 -11.75
CA TYR A 162 0.40 -13.03 -12.77
C TYR A 162 -1.03 -13.54 -12.93
N GLN A 163 -2.02 -12.82 -12.38
CA GLN A 163 -3.43 -13.23 -12.37
C GLN A 163 -4.31 -12.17 -13.01
N ILE A 164 -4.80 -12.43 -14.22
CA ILE A 164 -5.72 -11.53 -14.93
C ILE A 164 -7.08 -11.49 -14.20
N ILE A 165 -7.60 -10.28 -14.00
CA ILE A 165 -8.88 -10.02 -13.34
C ILE A 165 -9.84 -9.13 -14.15
N GLY A 166 -9.37 -8.52 -15.25
CA GLY A 166 -10.15 -7.60 -16.10
C GLY A 166 -9.95 -7.78 -17.61
#